data_AF-A0AAV5THT4-F1
#
_entry.id   AF-A0AAV5THT4-F1
#
_cell.length_a   1.000
_cell.length_b   1.000
_cell.length_c   1.000
_cell.angle_alpha   90.00
_cell.angle_beta   90.00
_cell.angle_gamma   90.00
#
_symmetry.space_group_name_H-M   'P 1'
#
loop_
_entity.id
_entity.type
_entity.pdbx_description
1 polymer ?
#
loop_
_entity_poly.entity_id
_entity_poly.type
_entity_poly.pdbx_seq_one_letter_code
_entity_poly.pdbx_strand_id
1 'polypeptide(L)'
;QIERALYGVAIIIGLIASIYTIRKFRRCYKTNLVDVAARLLSYKMSLSVADALILFGYAPTQVIWISTFWWYGGDVLCRVYKFTVTFAFYLTGNMQVLIAFDRLITMTHITEPHVKGASDYNTRLFLSISWILAFVSSIPQIFIFKIVYHNQEGPQCTSIW
;
A
#
# COMPACT_ATOMS: atom_id res chain seq x y z
N GLN A 1 -5.40 -27.91 -8.74
CA GLN A 1 -6.79 -27.56 -8.35
C GLN A 1 -6.84 -26.74 -7.06
N ILE A 2 -6.10 -27.12 -6.02
CA ILE A 2 -6.07 -26.43 -4.72
C ILE A 2 -5.62 -24.97 -4.85
N GLU A 3 -4.59 -24.69 -5.65
CA GLU A 3 -4.06 -23.32 -5.84
C GLU A 3 -5.09 -22.37 -6.46
N ARG A 4 -5.80 -22.81 -7.51
CA ARG A 4 -6.85 -22.01 -8.17
C ARG A 4 -8.00 -21.68 -7.21
N ALA A 5 -8.38 -22.63 -6.35
CA ALA A 5 -9.40 -22.41 -5.32
C ALA A 5 -8.91 -21.41 -4.25
N LEU A 6 -7.66 -21.53 -3.82
CA LEU A 6 -7.05 -20.64 -2.82
C LEU A 6 -7.01 -19.18 -3.30
N TYR A 7 -6.69 -18.97 -4.58
CA TYR A 7 -6.71 -17.64 -5.19
C TYR A 7 -8.11 -17.07 -5.39
N GLY A 8 -9.07 -17.91 -5.81
CA GLY A 8 -10.47 -17.50 -5.90
C GLY A 8 -11.02 -17.04 -4.54
N VAL A 9 -10.72 -17.80 -3.49
CA VAL A 9 -11.09 -17.44 -2.11
C VAL A 9 -10.37 -16.17 -1.66
N ALA A 10 -9.09 -16.00 -1.94
CA ALA A 10 -8.32 -14.80 -1.60
C ALA A 10 -8.88 -13.53 -2.25
N ILE A 11 -9.29 -13.60 -3.53
CA ILE A 11 -9.93 -12.48 -4.23
C ILE A 11 -11.27 -12.14 -3.60
N ILE A 12 -12.13 -13.14 -3.32
CA ILE A 12 -13.45 -12.90 -2.72
C ILE A 12 -13.31 -12.29 -1.33
N ILE A 13 -12.45 -12.84 -0.48
CA ILE A 13 -12.17 -12.29 0.86
C ILE A 13 -11.62 -10.87 0.74
N GLY A 14 -10.71 -10.65 -0.20
CA GLY A 14 -10.12 -9.34 -0.46
C GLY A 14 -11.13 -8.28 -0.87
N LEU A 15 -12.06 -8.63 -1.77
CA LEU A 15 -13.13 -7.73 -2.23
C LEU A 15 -14.06 -7.37 -1.08
N ILE A 16 -14.46 -8.37 -0.26
CA ILE A 16 -15.30 -8.16 0.91
C ILE A 16 -14.60 -7.24 1.92
N ALA A 17 -13.33 -7.50 2.22
CA ALA A 17 -12.54 -6.69 3.16
C ALA A 17 -12.37 -5.24 2.67
N SER A 18 -12.09 -5.05 1.38
CA SER A 18 -11.94 -3.72 0.78
C SER A 18 -13.25 -2.92 0.80
N ILE A 19 -14.35 -3.56 0.43
CA ILE A 19 -15.69 -2.94 0.45
C ILE A 19 -16.10 -2.60 1.89
N TYR A 20 -15.84 -3.48 2.85
CA TYR A 20 -16.12 -3.23 4.28
C TYR A 20 -15.32 -2.04 4.80
N THR A 21 -14.03 -1.98 4.47
CA THR A 21 -13.12 -0.91 4.91
C THR A 21 -13.54 0.44 4.35
N ILE A 22 -13.86 0.51 3.04
CA ILE A 22 -14.36 1.73 2.38
C ILE A 22 -15.71 2.18 2.97
N ARG A 23 -16.64 1.25 3.24
CA ARG A 23 -17.95 1.58 3.83
C ARG A 23 -17.83 2.10 5.27
N LYS A 24 -17.03 1.42 6.10
CA LYS A 24 -16.76 1.86 7.47
C LYS A 24 -16.05 3.22 7.49
N PHE A 25 -15.13 3.43 6.56
CA PHE A 25 -14.42 4.69 6.38
C PHE A 25 -15.38 5.83 5.98
N ARG A 26 -16.22 5.63 4.95
CA ARG A 26 -17.25 6.61 4.53
C ARG A 26 -18.22 6.93 5.67
N ARG A 27 -18.57 5.93 6.48
CA ARG A 27 -19.46 6.12 7.64
C ARG A 27 -18.79 6.94 8.75
N CYS A 28 -17.52 6.68 9.05
CA CYS A 28 -16.75 7.48 10.01
C CYS A 28 -16.48 8.91 9.52
N TYR A 29 -16.28 9.13 8.23
CA TYR A 29 -16.10 10.47 7.65
C TYR A 29 -17.37 11.34 7.79
N LYS A 30 -18.55 10.72 7.78
CA LYS A 30 -19.85 11.42 7.84
C LYS A 30 -20.29 11.79 9.26
N THR A 31 -19.73 11.15 10.29
CA THR A 31 -20.07 11.43 11.70
C THR A 31 -18.97 12.29 12.32
N ASN A 32 -19.32 13.46 12.87
CA ASN A 32 -18.48 14.55 13.41
C ASN A 32 -17.39 14.18 14.46
N LEU A 33 -16.49 13.20 14.21
CA LEU A 33 -15.34 12.86 15.05
C LEU A 33 -14.05 13.52 14.52
N VAL A 34 -14.19 14.77 14.05
CA VAL A 34 -13.38 15.30 12.92
C VAL A 34 -12.04 15.91 13.32
N ASP A 35 -11.81 16.36 14.56
CA ASP A 35 -10.57 17.12 14.85
C ASP A 35 -9.35 16.24 15.19
N VAL A 36 -9.46 15.35 16.19
CA VAL A 36 -8.34 14.50 16.62
C VAL A 36 -8.16 13.29 15.72
N ALA A 37 -9.26 12.75 15.17
CA ALA A 37 -9.18 11.58 14.30
C ALA A 37 -8.81 11.91 12.86
N ALA A 38 -8.90 13.16 12.38
CA ALA A 38 -8.55 13.50 10.98
C ALA A 38 -7.09 13.20 10.61
N ARG A 39 -6.16 13.38 11.56
CA ARG A 39 -4.74 13.06 11.38
C ARG A 39 -4.54 11.56 11.15
N LEU A 40 -5.06 10.75 12.08
CA LEU A 40 -5.07 9.28 11.99
C LEU A 40 -5.86 8.74 10.79
N LEU A 41 -6.94 9.43 10.41
CA LEU A 41 -7.78 9.07 9.27
C LEU A 41 -7.03 9.26 7.94
N SER A 42 -6.19 10.29 7.84
CA SER A 42 -5.38 10.56 6.64
C SER A 42 -4.31 9.47 6.41
N TYR A 43 -3.67 8.98 7.48
CA TYR A 43 -2.76 7.84 7.40
C TYR A 43 -3.50 6.56 7.00
N LYS A 44 -4.66 6.31 7.62
CA LYS A 44 -5.52 5.16 7.28
C LYS A 44 -6.07 5.23 5.85
N MET A 45 -6.27 6.42 5.29
CA MET A 45 -6.65 6.57 3.88
C MET A 45 -5.56 6.15 2.95
N SER A 46 -4.34 6.64 3.16
CA SER A 46 -3.19 6.26 2.33
C SER A 46 -2.95 4.74 2.39
N LEU A 47 -3.10 4.15 3.59
CA LEU A 47 -3.02 2.71 3.79
C LEU A 47 -4.13 1.95 3.06
N SER A 48 -5.39 2.38 3.20
CA SER A 48 -6.52 1.73 2.52
C SER A 48 -6.42 1.84 0.99
N VAL A 49 -5.82 2.91 0.47
CA VAL A 49 -5.55 3.06 -0.97
C VAL A 49 -4.42 2.11 -1.40
N ALA A 50 -3.35 1.99 -0.63
CA ALA A 50 -2.28 1.03 -0.89
C ALA A 50 -2.78 -0.41 -0.88
N ASP A 51 -3.58 -0.78 0.13
CA ASP A 51 -4.20 -2.09 0.25
C ASP A 51 -5.13 -2.38 -0.94
N ALA A 52 -5.93 -1.39 -1.37
CA ALA A 52 -6.76 -1.54 -2.55
C ALA A 52 -5.91 -1.73 -3.83
N LEU A 53 -4.82 -0.99 -4.00
CA LEU A 53 -3.91 -1.16 -5.14
C LEU A 53 -3.27 -2.56 -5.15
N ILE A 54 -2.86 -3.07 -4.00
CA ILE A 54 -2.34 -4.44 -3.86
C ILE A 54 -3.45 -5.44 -4.19
N LEU A 55 -4.65 -5.25 -3.66
CA LEU A 55 -5.71 -6.23 -3.82
C LEU A 55 -6.27 -6.30 -5.24
N PHE A 56 -6.41 -5.15 -5.91
CA PHE A 56 -6.94 -5.06 -7.26
C PHE A 56 -5.88 -5.14 -8.36
N GLY A 57 -4.62 -4.83 -8.05
CA GLY A 57 -3.51 -4.87 -9.01
C GLY A 57 -2.61 -6.08 -8.82
N TYR A 58 -2.02 -6.21 -7.63
CA TYR A 58 -1.06 -7.28 -7.32
C TYR A 58 -1.69 -8.66 -7.39
N ALA A 59 -2.79 -8.87 -6.65
CA ALA A 59 -3.41 -10.17 -6.52
C ALA A 59 -3.87 -10.78 -7.86
N PRO A 60 -4.66 -10.11 -8.72
CA PRO A 60 -5.07 -10.71 -9.99
C PRO A 60 -3.90 -10.94 -10.94
N THR A 61 -2.90 -10.06 -10.93
CA THR A 61 -1.71 -10.24 -11.77
C THR A 61 -0.91 -11.47 -11.34
N GLN A 62 -0.78 -11.73 -10.03
CA GLN A 62 -0.16 -12.97 -9.52
C GLN A 62 -0.95 -14.22 -9.96
N VAL A 63 -2.28 -14.15 -9.93
CA VAL A 63 -3.14 -15.25 -10.39
C VAL A 63 -2.93 -15.52 -11.89
N ILE A 64 -2.85 -14.46 -12.69
CA ILE A 64 -2.58 -14.57 -14.13
C ILE A 64 -1.18 -15.16 -14.37
N TRP A 65 -0.17 -14.72 -13.61
CA TRP A 65 1.20 -15.19 -13.75
C TRP A 65 1.33 -16.68 -13.43
N ILE A 66 0.73 -17.13 -12.33
CA ILE A 66 0.72 -18.56 -11.95
C ILE A 66 -0.11 -19.40 -12.93
N SER A 67 -1.19 -18.86 -13.49
CA SER A 67 -2.02 -19.59 -14.44
C SER A 67 -1.39 -19.69 -15.84
N THR A 68 -0.66 -18.66 -16.25
CA THR A 68 -0.12 -18.55 -17.62
C THR A 68 1.35 -18.97 -17.67
N PHE A 69 2.05 -19.00 -16.53
CA PHE A 69 3.51 -19.12 -16.36
C PHE A 69 4.35 -18.04 -17.08
N TRP A 70 3.79 -17.40 -18.11
CA TRP A 70 4.40 -16.40 -18.96
C TRP A 70 3.81 -15.01 -18.74
N TRP A 71 4.67 -14.00 -18.82
CA TRP A 71 4.29 -12.59 -18.76
C TRP A 71 4.00 -12.03 -20.16
N TYR A 72 2.73 -11.96 -20.54
CA TYR A 72 2.31 -11.36 -21.82
C TYR A 72 2.11 -9.84 -21.80
N GLY A 73 2.27 -9.19 -20.64
CA GLY A 73 2.07 -7.74 -20.50
C GLY A 73 3.17 -6.87 -21.14
N GLY A 74 4.22 -7.48 -21.68
CA GLY A 74 5.39 -6.76 -22.18
C GLY A 74 6.22 -6.10 -21.06
N ASP A 75 7.34 -5.50 -21.47
CA ASP A 75 8.33 -4.91 -20.55
C ASP A 75 7.76 -3.71 -19.76
N VAL A 76 6.90 -2.90 -20.39
CA VAL A 76 6.31 -1.72 -19.74
C VAL A 76 5.36 -2.11 -18.60
N LEU A 77 4.42 -3.05 -18.81
CA LEU A 77 3.56 -3.48 -17.70
C LEU A 77 4.38 -4.15 -16.59
N CYS A 78 5.42 -4.92 -16.92
CA CYS A 78 6.27 -5.57 -15.91
C CYS A 78 6.90 -4.51 -14.98
N ARG A 79 7.46 -3.44 -15.54
CA ARG A 79 8.05 -2.33 -14.77
C ARG A 79 7.01 -1.57 -13.96
N VAL A 80 5.89 -1.18 -14.58
CA VAL A 80 4.82 -0.42 -13.90
C VAL A 80 4.21 -1.25 -12.77
N TYR A 81 4.00 -2.54 -13.00
CA TYR A 81 3.50 -3.47 -11.99
C TYR A 81 4.44 -3.55 -10.79
N LYS A 82 5.73 -3.88 -11.00
CA LYS A 82 6.72 -3.99 -9.92
C LYS A 82 6.83 -2.67 -9.17
N PHE A 83 6.90 -1.55 -9.89
CA PHE A 83 6.91 -0.21 -9.31
C PHE A 83 5.70 0.04 -8.40
N THR A 84 4.48 -0.25 -8.88
CA THR A 84 3.23 0.00 -8.13
C THR A 84 3.18 -0.84 -6.86
N VAL A 85 3.59 -2.10 -6.94
CA VAL A 85 3.59 -3.05 -5.82
C VAL A 85 4.54 -2.59 -4.73
N THR A 86 5.76 -2.23 -5.12
CA THR A 86 6.75 -1.77 -4.15
C THR A 86 6.47 -0.38 -3.62
N PHE A 87 5.94 0.52 -4.45
CA PHE A 87 5.43 1.80 -3.97
C PHE A 87 4.35 1.59 -2.90
N ALA A 88 3.37 0.71 -3.14
CA ALA A 88 2.32 0.41 -2.17
C ALA A 88 2.90 -0.19 -0.87
N PHE A 89 3.89 -1.08 -0.96
CA PHE A 89 4.55 -1.66 0.21
C PHE A 89 5.33 -0.62 1.04
N TYR A 90 6.13 0.23 0.38
CA TYR A 90 6.84 1.32 1.04
C TYR A 90 5.88 2.33 1.66
N LEU A 91 4.78 2.66 0.97
CA LEU A 91 3.76 3.55 1.48
C LEU A 91 3.12 2.96 2.74
N THR A 92 2.72 1.69 2.71
CA THR A 92 2.18 0.98 3.87
C THR A 92 3.15 0.99 5.06
N GLY A 93 4.43 0.69 4.82
CA GLY A 93 5.47 0.72 5.86
C GLY A 93 5.66 2.12 6.47
N ASN A 94 5.80 3.15 5.63
CA ASN A 94 5.95 4.53 6.10
C ASN A 94 4.71 5.00 6.89
N MET A 95 3.50 4.62 6.47
CA MET A 95 2.27 4.94 7.19
C MET A 95 2.19 4.21 8.54
N GLN A 96 2.61 2.96 8.63
CA GLN A 96 2.67 2.22 9.90
C GLN A 96 3.63 2.87 10.88
N VAL A 97 4.81 3.30 10.43
CA VAL A 97 5.79 4.01 11.26
C VAL A 97 5.22 5.34 11.77
N LEU A 98 4.57 6.12 10.90
CA LEU A 98 3.91 7.37 11.30
C LEU A 98 2.81 7.15 12.35
N ILE A 99 2.00 6.11 12.19
CA ILE A 99 0.96 5.76 13.17
C ILE A 99 1.57 5.35 14.51
N ALA A 100 2.67 4.59 14.51
CA ALA A 100 3.37 4.18 15.72
C ALA A 100 3.99 5.39 16.44
N PHE A 101 4.60 6.30 15.68
CA PHE A 101 5.20 7.54 16.19
C PHE A 101 4.14 8.48 16.79
N ASP A 102 3.01 8.66 16.11
CA ASP A 102 1.87 9.45 16.60
C ASP A 102 1.31 8.89 17.93
N ARG A 103 1.21 7.55 18.03
CA ARG A 103 0.83 6.89 19.29
C ARG A 103 1.86 7.09 20.40
N LEU A 104 3.16 7.04 20.08
CA LEU A 104 4.22 7.25 21.06
C LEU A 104 4.16 8.66 21.64
N ILE A 105 4.07 9.69 20.77
CA ILE A 105 3.91 11.09 21.18
C ILE A 105 2.66 11.26 22.05
N THR A 106 1.53 10.70 21.62
CA THR A 106 0.29 10.75 22.38
C THR A 106 0.46 10.12 23.76
N MET A 107 1.09 8.94 23.84
CA MET A 107 1.33 8.24 25.10
C MET A 107 2.27 9.01 26.03
N THR A 108 3.32 9.64 25.52
CA THR A 108 4.26 10.43 26.31
C THR A 108 3.63 11.72 26.85
N HIS A 109 2.79 12.40 26.06
CA HIS A 109 2.11 13.63 26.50
C HIS A 109 0.92 13.37 27.43
N ILE A 110 0.37 12.16 27.49
CA ILE A 110 -0.69 11.80 28.46
C ILE A 110 -0.19 11.89 29.92
N THR A 111 1.12 11.80 30.17
CA THR A 111 1.70 11.91 31.51
C THR A 111 1.90 13.36 31.98
N GLU A 112 1.82 14.35 31.09
CA GLU A 112 1.91 15.77 31.45
C GLU A 112 0.49 16.37 31.66
N PRO A 113 0.20 16.98 32.82
CA PRO A 113 -1.12 17.52 33.09
C PRO A 113 -1.38 18.76 32.21
N HIS A 114 -2.14 18.53 31.14
CA HIS A 114 -3.03 19.51 30.52
C HIS A 114 -2.43 20.89 30.21
N VAL A 115 -1.48 20.97 29.28
CA VAL A 115 -1.28 22.21 28.52
C VAL A 115 -2.02 22.05 27.19
N LYS A 116 -3.16 22.72 27.09
CA LYS A 116 -3.88 23.01 25.85
C LYS A 116 -2.92 23.67 24.87
N GLY A 117 -2.28 22.85 24.06
CA GLY A 117 -1.21 23.25 23.17
C GLY A 117 -0.50 22.01 22.71
N ALA A 118 -1.26 21.08 22.12
CA ALA A 118 -0.68 20.01 21.33
C ALA A 118 0.36 20.66 20.42
N SER A 119 1.64 20.38 20.66
CA SER A 119 2.74 20.85 19.83
C SER A 119 2.31 20.60 18.39
N ASP A 120 2.13 21.67 17.63
CA ASP A 120 1.50 21.62 16.32
C ASP A 120 2.56 21.09 15.33
N TYR A 121 2.97 19.83 15.53
CA TYR A 121 3.79 19.14 14.57
C TYR A 121 2.98 19.11 13.29
N ASN A 122 3.57 19.65 12.22
CA ASN A 122 2.97 19.73 10.90
C ASN A 122 2.75 18.31 10.37
N THR A 123 1.67 17.66 10.80
CA THR A 123 1.28 16.29 10.44
C THR A 123 1.20 16.17 8.91
N ARG A 124 0.76 17.25 8.25
CA ARG A 124 0.74 17.38 6.79
C ARG A 124 2.14 17.34 6.15
N LEU A 125 3.14 17.92 6.81
CA LEU A 125 4.54 17.88 6.35
C LEU A 125 5.11 16.47 6.48
N PHE A 126 4.93 15.82 7.63
CA PHE A 126 5.36 14.42 7.84
C PHE A 126 4.68 13.47 6.85
N LEU A 127 3.37 13.64 6.60
CA LEU A 127 2.65 12.87 5.59
C LEU A 127 3.22 13.06 4.19
N SER A 128 3.53 14.32 3.82
CA SER A 128 4.12 14.66 2.52
C SER A 128 5.51 14.06 2.37
N ILE A 129 6.36 14.15 3.41
CA ILE A 129 7.70 13.55 3.43
C ILE A 129 7.60 12.04 3.25
N SER A 130 6.69 11.36 3.96
CA SER A 130 6.52 9.92 3.86
C SER A 130 6.06 9.46 2.47
N TRP A 131 5.20 10.25 1.80
CA TRP A 131 4.80 10.01 0.41
C TRP A 131 5.97 10.20 -0.56
N ILE A 132 6.72 11.29 -0.42
CA ILE A 132 7.91 11.57 -1.25
C ILE A 132 8.95 10.48 -1.05
N LEU A 133 9.23 10.08 0.20
CA LEU A 133 10.20 9.03 0.53
C LEU A 133 9.79 7.68 -0.05
N ALA A 134 8.50 7.34 0.01
CA ALA A 134 7.97 6.12 -0.62
C ALA A 134 8.14 6.16 -2.14
N PHE A 135 7.89 7.31 -2.78
CA PHE A 135 8.05 7.50 -4.22
C PHE A 135 9.52 7.41 -4.65
N VAL A 136 10.40 8.14 -3.97
CA VAL A 136 11.85 8.14 -4.28
C VAL A 136 12.45 6.75 -4.09
N SER A 137 12.05 6.04 -3.03
CA SER A 137 12.53 4.68 -2.76
C SER A 137 11.99 3.64 -3.77
N SER A 138 10.86 3.91 -4.45
CA SER A 138 10.33 3.01 -5.47
C SER A 138 10.90 3.25 -6.89
N ILE A 139 11.45 4.44 -7.18
CA ILE A 139 12.12 4.76 -8.46
C ILE A 139 13.19 3.73 -8.90
N PRO A 140 14.12 3.26 -8.05
CA PRO A 140 15.17 2.33 -8.49
C PRO A 140 14.61 1.04 -9.09
N GLN A 141 13.40 0.62 -8.72
CA GLN A 141 12.80 -0.58 -9.29
C GLN A 141 12.49 -0.48 -10.78
N ILE A 142 12.26 0.72 -11.30
CA ILE A 142 11.98 0.92 -12.73
C ILE A 142 13.21 0.57 -13.58
N PHE A 143 14.41 0.77 -13.03
CA PHE A 143 15.67 0.53 -13.73
C PHE A 143 16.15 -0.92 -13.62
N ILE A 144 15.78 -1.62 -12.55
CA ILE A 144 16.29 -2.97 -12.23
C ILE A 144 15.46 -4.09 -12.87
N PHE A 145 14.16 -3.89 -13.09
CA PHE A 145 13.28 -4.94 -13.64
C PHE A 145 13.15 -4.84 -15.16
N LYS A 146 13.40 -5.95 -15.86
CA LYS A 146 13.20 -6.07 -17.31
C LYS A 146 12.59 -7.42 -17.67
N ILE A 147 11.96 -7.46 -18.83
CA ILE A 147 11.53 -8.74 -19.40
C ILE A 147 12.76 -9.48 -19.95
N VAL A 148 12.96 -10.73 -19.53
CA VAL A 148 14.02 -11.60 -20.04
C VAL A 148 13.35 -12.82 -20.66
N TYR A 149 13.81 -13.22 -21.84
CA TYR A 149 13.39 -14.44 -22.52
C TYR A 149 14.41 -15.52 -22.17
N HIS A 150 14.00 -16.52 -21.38
CA HIS A 150 14.86 -17.67 -21.11
C HIS A 150 14.66 -18.72 -22.22
N ASN A 151 15.71 -19.47 -22.52
CA ASN A 151 15.82 -20.27 -23.75
C ASN A 151 14.69 -21.32 -23.88
N GLN A 152 13.66 -21.03 -24.70
CA GLN A 152 12.41 -21.81 -24.93
C GLN A 152 11.35 -21.77 -23.82
N GLU A 153 11.61 -21.03 -22.76
CA GLU A 153 10.66 -20.72 -21.71
C GLU A 153 10.30 -19.23 -21.89
N GLY A 154 9.11 -18.93 -22.43
CA GLY A 154 8.58 -17.60 -22.76
C GLY A 154 8.82 -16.43 -21.76
N PRO A 155 8.29 -15.23 -22.05
CA PRO A 155 8.72 -14.00 -21.37
C PRO A 155 8.53 -14.04 -19.84
N GLN A 156 9.60 -13.78 -19.08
CA GLN A 156 9.55 -13.63 -17.62
C GLN A 156 9.95 -12.23 -17.18
N CYS A 157 9.25 -11.70 -16.17
CA CYS A 157 9.51 -10.40 -15.56
C CYS A 157 10.51 -10.59 -14.40
N THR A 158 11.80 -10.48 -14.67
CA THR A 158 12.88 -10.72 -13.69
C THR A 158 13.77 -9.47 -13.50
N SER A 159 14.54 -9.46 -12.41
CA SER A 159 15.60 -8.47 -12.21
C SER A 159 16.80 -8.77 -13.11
N ILE A 160 17.61 -7.76 -13.43
CA ILE A 160 18.82 -7.88 -14.28
C ILE A 160 20.00 -8.57 -13.53
N TRP A 161 19.73 -9.63 -12.77
CA TRP A 161 20.75 -10.36 -12.00
C TRP A 161 20.64 -11.86 -12.28
#